data_AF-A0A851HMV8-F1
#
_entry.id   AF-A0A851HMV8-F1
#
_cell.length_a   1.000
_cell.length_b   1.000
_cell.length_c   1.000
_cell.angle_alpha   90.00
_cell.angle_beta   90.00
_cell.angle_gamma   90.00
#
_symmetry.space_group_name_H-M   'P 1'
#
loop_
_entity.id
_entity.type
_entity.pdbx_description
1 polymer ?
#
loop_
_entity_poly.entity_id
_entity_poly.type
_entity_poly.pdbx_seq_one_letter_code
_entity_poly.pdbx_strand_id
1 'polypeptide(L)'
;MNELMSQAIDLMVAGMGFVFAFLVVLVFATLLMSKLLTRFTPPEPATPAKTPRAKPEAPASVDPDTAEAIKKAIAQFRSRHKK
;
A
#
# COMPACT_ATOMS: atom_id res chain seq x y z
N MET A 1 24.12 -18.92 -48.71
CA MET A 1 22.90 -18.90 -47.86
C MET A 1 23.23 -19.05 -46.39
N ASN A 2 24.09 -20.00 -45.99
CA ASN A 2 24.49 -20.19 -44.59
C ASN A 2 25.18 -18.97 -43.95
N GLU A 3 26.07 -18.29 -44.69
CA GLU A 3 26.77 -17.07 -44.20
C GLU A 3 25.81 -15.94 -43.83
N LEU A 4 24.86 -15.61 -44.72
CA LEU A 4 23.87 -14.55 -44.45
C LEU A 4 22.95 -14.92 -43.29
N MET A 5 22.62 -16.20 -43.13
CA MET A 5 21.84 -16.65 -41.99
C MET A 5 22.61 -16.55 -40.68
N SER A 6 23.89 -16.95 -40.66
CA SER A 6 24.75 -16.79 -39.49
C SER A 6 24.89 -15.31 -39.11
N GLN A 7 25.09 -14.43 -40.09
CA GLN A 7 25.23 -13.00 -39.86
C GLN A 7 23.93 -12.35 -39.36
N ALA A 8 22.76 -12.81 -39.83
CA ALA A 8 21.47 -12.37 -39.33
C ALA A 8 21.25 -12.79 -37.86
N ILE A 9 21.65 -14.02 -37.50
CA ILE A 9 21.57 -14.52 -36.13
C ILE A 9 22.52 -13.73 -35.22
N ASP A 10 23.76 -13.50 -35.64
CA ASP A 10 24.72 -12.67 -34.88
C ASP A 10 24.18 -11.26 -34.64
N LEU A 11 23.59 -10.64 -35.67
CA LEU A 11 22.98 -9.31 -35.54
C LEU A 11 21.79 -9.32 -34.58
N MET A 12 20.94 -10.36 -34.63
CA MET A 12 19.82 -10.51 -33.71
C MET A 12 20.30 -10.69 -32.27
N VAL A 13 21.30 -11.54 -32.03
CA VAL A 13 21.87 -11.78 -30.70
C VAL A 13 22.57 -10.53 -30.18
N ALA A 14 23.33 -9.83 -31.01
CA ALA A 14 24.00 -8.58 -30.63
C ALA A 14 22.98 -7.48 -30.28
N GLY A 15 21.97 -7.27 -31.13
CA GLY A 15 20.93 -6.27 -30.90
C GLY A 15 20.06 -6.60 -29.68
N MET A 16 19.56 -7.83 -29.59
CA MET A 16 18.73 -8.27 -28.47
C MET A 16 19.51 -8.32 -27.16
N GLY A 17 20.78 -8.75 -27.20
CA GLY A 17 21.67 -8.80 -26.04
C GLY A 17 21.97 -7.41 -25.49
N PHE A 18 22.25 -6.44 -26.37
CA PHE A 18 22.46 -5.05 -25.95
C PHE A 18 21.21 -4.44 -25.30
N VAL A 19 20.04 -4.63 -25.92
CA VAL A 19 18.77 -4.15 -25.36
C VAL A 19 18.50 -4.81 -24.01
N PHE A 20 18.70 -6.13 -23.90
CA PHE A 20 18.52 -6.85 -22.64
C PHE A 20 19.45 -6.33 -21.55
N ALA A 21 20.75 -6.17 -21.84
CA ALA A 21 21.71 -5.61 -20.89
C ALA A 21 21.33 -4.18 -20.47
N PHE A 22 20.91 -3.34 -21.41
CA PHE A 22 20.46 -1.99 -21.12
C PHE A 22 19.22 -1.97 -20.21
N LEU A 23 18.22 -2.81 -20.47
CA LEU A 23 17.05 -2.94 -19.61
C LEU A 23 17.42 -3.45 -18.21
N VAL A 24 18.31 -4.43 -18.10
CA VAL A 24 18.83 -4.90 -16.80
C VAL A 24 19.45 -3.75 -16.02
N VAL A 25 20.31 -2.95 -16.66
CA VAL A 25 20.90 -1.75 -16.04
C VAL A 25 19.83 -0.75 -15.60
N LEU A 26 18.82 -0.48 -16.44
CA LEU A 26 17.71 0.41 -16.08
C LEU A 26 16.89 -0.12 -14.90
N VAL A 27 16.64 -1.43 -14.82
CA VAL A 27 15.96 -2.04 -13.68
C VAL A 27 16.80 -1.85 -12.42
N PHE A 28 18.11 -2.09 -12.46
CA PHE A 28 18.97 -1.81 -11.31
C PHE A 28 19.00 -0.33 -10.93
N ALA A 29 19.01 0.58 -11.90
CA ALA A 29 18.96 2.02 -11.64
C ALA A 29 17.66 2.44 -10.96
N THR A 30 16.51 1.92 -11.42
CA THR A 30 15.20 2.21 -10.80
C THR A 30 15.06 1.57 -9.42
N LEU A 31 15.60 0.36 -9.21
CA LEU A 31 15.68 -0.26 -7.89
C LEU A 31 16.58 0.53 -6.94
N LEU A 32 17.73 1.01 -7.42
CA LEU A 32 18.63 1.86 -6.64
C LEU A 32 17.91 3.15 -6.28
N MET A 33 17.24 3.80 -7.22
CA MET A 33 16.43 4.99 -6.95
C MET A 33 15.36 4.71 -5.88
N SER A 34 14.62 3.60 -5.98
CA SER A 34 13.63 3.20 -4.97
C SER A 34 14.27 3.00 -3.59
N LYS A 35 15.46 2.37 -3.52
CA LYS A 35 16.20 2.15 -2.27
C LYS A 35 16.79 3.44 -1.68
N LEU A 36 17.24 4.36 -2.53
CA LEU A 36 17.72 5.67 -2.10
C LEU A 36 16.54 6.50 -1.57
N LEU A 37 15.42 6.53 -2.29
CA LEU A 37 14.22 7.25 -1.84
C LEU A 37 13.69 6.72 -0.51
N THR A 38 13.56 5.41 -0.35
CA THR A 38 13.12 4.80 0.93
C THR A 38 14.10 4.99 2.09
N ARG A 39 15.38 5.23 1.80
CA ARG A 39 16.41 5.44 2.83
C ARG A 39 16.62 6.91 3.19
N PHE A 40 16.45 7.82 2.23
CA PHE A 40 16.66 9.27 2.43
C PHE A 40 15.37 10.03 2.73
N THR A 41 14.20 9.50 2.37
CA THR A 41 12.90 10.03 2.81
C THR A 41 12.51 9.32 4.11
N PRO A 42 12.10 10.06 5.17
CA PRO A 42 11.51 9.47 6.37
C PRO A 42 10.36 8.53 5.99
N PRO A 43 10.17 7.39 6.68
CA PRO A 43 9.05 6.50 6.40
C PRO A 43 7.76 7.33 6.46
N GLU A 44 7.10 7.48 5.32
CA GLU A 44 5.75 8.04 5.27
C GLU A 44 4.93 7.23 6.28
N PRO A 45 4.18 7.88 7.20
CA PRO A 45 3.37 7.16 8.17
C PRO A 45 2.51 6.19 7.37
N ALA A 46 2.66 4.90 7.66
CA ALA A 46 2.06 3.83 6.90
C ALA A 46 0.61 4.18 6.61
N THR A 47 0.30 4.55 5.36
CA THR A 47 -1.08 4.52 4.91
C THR A 47 -1.53 3.10 5.20
N PRO A 48 -2.52 2.89 6.08
CA PRO A 48 -2.89 1.56 6.49
C PRO A 48 -3.17 0.78 5.21
N ALA A 49 -2.37 -0.26 4.98
CA ALA A 49 -2.66 -1.23 3.94
C ALA A 49 -4.14 -1.54 4.08
N LYS A 50 -4.90 -1.42 2.99
CA LYS A 50 -6.32 -1.78 2.97
C LYS A 50 -6.40 -3.25 3.35
N THR A 51 -6.49 -3.53 4.64
CA THR A 51 -6.74 -4.85 5.19
C THR A 51 -8.08 -5.31 4.61
N PRO A 52 -8.19 -6.58 4.17
CA PRO A 52 -9.50 -7.15 3.89
C PRO A 52 -10.38 -6.87 5.10
N ARG A 53 -11.51 -6.18 4.86
CA ARG A 53 -12.49 -5.70 5.84
C ARG A 53 -12.52 -6.63 7.06
N ALA A 54 -11.98 -6.16 8.19
CA ALA A 54 -12.09 -6.88 9.44
C ALA A 54 -13.58 -7.10 9.73
N LYS A 55 -13.92 -8.35 10.08
CA LYS A 55 -15.24 -8.77 10.55
C LYS A 55 -15.74 -7.80 11.63
N PRO A 56 -17.03 -7.43 11.65
CA PRO A 56 -17.54 -6.49 12.66
C PRO A 56 -17.17 -6.99 14.06
N GLU A 57 -16.37 -6.21 14.78
CA GLU A 57 -16.10 -6.45 16.19
C GLU A 57 -17.45 -6.38 16.93
N ALA A 58 -17.66 -7.34 17.83
CA ALA A 58 -18.81 -7.32 18.74
C ALA A 58 -18.83 -5.98 19.48
N PRO A 59 -20.02 -5.40 19.77
CA PRO A 59 -20.10 -4.08 20.38
C PRO A 59 -19.28 -4.09 21.67
N ALA A 60 -18.31 -3.18 21.75
CA ALA A 60 -17.49 -2.97 22.92
C ALA A 60 -18.39 -2.92 24.15
N SER A 61 -18.07 -3.70 25.18
CA SER A 61 -18.76 -3.68 26.45
C SER A 61 -18.85 -2.22 26.91
N VAL A 62 -20.07 -1.68 26.96
CA VAL A 62 -20.28 -0.26 27.24
C VAL A 62 -19.70 0.04 28.61
N ASP A 63 -18.76 0.98 28.64
CA ASP A 63 -18.08 1.40 29.86
C ASP A 63 -19.11 1.91 30.89
N PRO A 64 -19.02 1.51 32.16
CA PRO A 64 -20.02 1.83 33.18
C PRO A 64 -20.27 3.34 33.32
N ASP A 65 -19.25 4.18 33.13
CA ASP A 65 -19.39 5.64 33.11
C ASP A 65 -20.26 6.12 31.94
N THR A 66 -20.14 5.48 30.79
CA THR A 66 -20.96 5.79 29.61
C THR A 66 -22.41 5.40 29.85
N ALA A 67 -22.66 4.26 30.48
CA ALA A 67 -24.01 3.83 30.84
C ALA A 67 -24.67 4.78 31.86
N GLU A 68 -23.91 5.31 32.82
CA GLU A 68 -24.40 6.26 33.81
C GLU A 68 -24.69 7.64 33.19
N ALA A 69 -23.80 8.12 32.30
CA ALA A 69 -24.00 9.34 31.55
C ALA A 69 -25.27 9.27 30.68
N ILE A 70 -25.50 8.14 29.99
CA ILE A 70 -26.72 7.91 29.20
C ILE A 70 -27.96 7.92 30.09
N LYS A 71 -27.94 7.25 31.25
CA LYS A 71 -29.07 7.27 32.20
C LYS A 71 -29.40 8.70 32.66
N LYS A 72 -28.38 9.49 33.00
CA LYS A 72 -28.55 10.89 33.41
C LYS A 72 -29.12 11.76 32.30
N ALA A 73 -28.64 11.57 31.07
CA ALA A 73 -29.15 12.27 29.88
C ALA A 73 -30.63 11.94 29.62
N ILE A 74 -31.04 10.67 29.73
CA ILE A 74 -32.44 10.26 29.56
C ILE A 74 -33.33 10.84 30.67
N ALA A 75 -32.86 10.82 31.93
CA ALA A 75 -33.59 11.40 33.05
C ALA A 75 -33.82 12.92 32.87
N GLN A 76 -32.79 13.62 32.40
CA GLN A 76 -32.83 15.05 32.09
C GLN A 76 -33.73 15.36 30.89
N PHE A 77 -33.71 14.52 29.85
CA PHE A 77 -34.62 14.68 28.71
C PHE A 77 -36.07 14.51 29.14
N ARG A 78 -36.37 13.45 29.91
CA ARG A 78 -37.73 13.16 30.37
C ARG A 78 -38.28 14.23 31.32
N SER A 79 -37.45 14.77 32.22
CA SER A 79 -37.88 15.88 33.09
C SER A 79 -38.15 17.16 32.29
N ARG A 80 -37.38 17.39 31.22
CA ARG A 80 -37.50 18.57 30.35
C ARG A 80 -38.68 18.46 29.37
N HIS A 81 -39.08 17.24 29.00
CA HIS A 81 -40.22 16.95 28.12
C HIS A 81 -41.54 16.63 28.84
N LYS A 82 -41.59 16.67 30.18
CA LYS A 82 -42.82 16.47 30.98
C LYS A 82 -43.49 17.81 31.36
N LYS A 83 -43.57 18.75 30.41
CA LYS A 83 -44.39 19.97 30.51
C LYS A 83 -45.40 19.97 29.39
#